data_AF-A0A3C1CKN0-F1
#
_entry.id   AF-A0A3C1CKN0-F1
#
_cell.length_a   1.000
_cell.length_b   1.000
_cell.length_c   1.000
_cell.angle_alpha   90.00
_cell.angle_beta   90.00
_cell.angle_gamma   90.00
#
_symmetry.space_group_name_H-M   'P 1'
#
loop_
_entity.id
_entity.type
_entity.pdbx_description
1 polymer ?
#
loop_
_entity_poly.entity_id
_entity_poly.type
_entity_poly.pdbx_seq_one_letter_code
_entity_poly.pdbx_strand_id
1 'polypeptide(L)' 'MKKKQEEGFTLIELLIVIIILAILAAIVIFAVGSTATNSKKAACNSDAKSVETAVEAYKAQNGSFPAAMSDLTGTTSNG' A
#
# COMPACT_ATOMS: atom_id res chain seq x y z
N MET A 1 27.82 27.86 -45.64
CA MET A 1 26.97 26.93 -44.88
C MET A 1 27.80 26.35 -43.75
N LYS A 2 27.57 26.78 -42.50
CA LYS A 2 28.32 26.25 -41.34
C LYS A 2 27.73 24.90 -40.96
N LYS A 3 28.47 23.80 -41.13
CA LYS A 3 28.08 22.48 -40.60
C LYS A 3 28.13 22.55 -39.07
N LYS A 4 26.98 22.35 -38.43
CA LYS A 4 26.88 22.17 -36.99
C LYS A 4 27.49 20.80 -36.68
N GLN A 5 28.53 20.76 -35.85
CA GLN A 5 29.08 19.50 -35.38
C GLN A 5 28.06 18.89 -34.40
N GLU A 6 27.59 17.70 -34.72
CA GLU A 6 26.78 16.90 -33.81
C GLU A 6 27.72 16.27 -32.80
N GLU A 7 27.69 16.75 -31.57
CA GLU A 7 28.44 16.16 -30.45
C GLU A 7 27.74 14.86 -30.06
N GLY A 8 28.45 13.73 -30.25
CA GLY A 8 28.00 12.42 -29.80
C GLY A 8 28.31 12.20 -28.32
N PHE A 9 27.48 11.40 -27.65
CA PHE A 9 27.72 10.97 -26.27
C PHE A 9 29.03 10.19 -26.14
N THR A 10 29.77 10.45 -25.07
CA THR A 10 30.94 9.67 -24.69
C THR A 10 30.53 8.35 -24.02
N LEU A 11 31.32 7.31 -24.19
CA LEU A 11 31.07 6.00 -23.54
C LEU A 11 31.07 6.12 -22.01
N ILE A 12 31.84 7.06 -21.46
CA ILE A 12 31.93 7.26 -20.01
C ILE A 12 30.66 7.89 -19.43
N GLU A 13 29.99 8.77 -20.18
CA GLU A 13 28.69 9.31 -19.78
C GLU A 13 27.64 8.21 -19.68
N LEU A 14 27.60 7.31 -20.68
CA LEU A 14 26.67 6.17 -20.65
C LEU A 14 26.98 5.21 -19.48
N LEU A 15 28.26 4.99 -19.20
CA LEU A 15 28.71 4.08 -18.13
C LEU A 15 28.30 4.58 -16.73
N ILE A 16 28.44 5.88 -16.47
CA ILE A 16 28.01 6.46 -15.19
C ILE A 16 26.49 6.36 -15.02
N VAL A 17 25.73 6.57 -16.10
CA VAL A 17 24.27 6.48 -16.07
C VAL A 17 23.79 5.08 -15.68
N ILE A 18 24.34 4.02 -16.28
CA ILE A 18 23.93 2.65 -15.94
C ILE A 18 24.28 2.28 -14.50
N ILE A 19 25.39 2.79 -13.96
CA ILE A 19 25.77 2.59 -12.56
C ILE A 19 24.73 3.24 -11.63
N ILE A 20 24.35 4.49 -11.91
CA ILE A 20 23.33 5.18 -11.12
C ILE A 20 21.99 4.43 -11.20
N LEU A 21 21.58 4.00 -12.40
CA LEU A 21 20.34 3.22 -12.58
C LEU A 21 20.37 1.90 -11.81
N ALA A 22 21.50 1.20 -11.77
CA ALA A 22 21.65 -0.04 -11.01
C ALA A 22 21.51 0.18 -9.49
N ILE A 23 22.12 1.25 -8.96
CA ILE A 23 22.00 1.62 -7.54
C ILE A 23 20.55 1.96 -7.19
N LEU A 24 19.89 2.80 -8.01
CA LEU A 24 18.49 3.18 -7.79
C LEU A 24 17.56 1.95 -7.83
N ALA A 25 17.76 1.04 -8.79
CA ALA A 25 16.96 -0.19 -8.89
C ALA A 25 17.10 -1.08 -7.65
N ALA A 26 18.31 -1.24 -7.10
CA ALA A 26 18.54 -2.02 -5.90
C ALA A 26 17.78 -1.44 -4.68
N ILE A 27 17.83 -0.13 -4.47
CA ILE A 27 17.12 0.54 -3.38
C ILE A 27 15.60 0.33 -3.49
N VAL A 28 15.05 0.46 -4.70
CA VAL A 28 13.61 0.27 -4.96
C VAL A 28 13.15 -1.15 -4.59
N ILE A 29 13.94 -2.18 -4.93
CA ILE A 29 13.59 -3.57 -4.62
C ILE A 29 13.46 -3.78 -3.09
N PHE A 30 14.42 -3.29 -2.31
CA PHE A 30 14.36 -3.39 -0.84
C PHE A 30 13.20 -2.57 -0.24
N ALA A 31 12.92 -1.38 -0.79
CA ALA A 31 11.82 -0.52 -0.33
C ALA A 31 10.43 -1.12 -0.60
N VAL A 32 10.22 -1.74 -1.76
CA VAL A 32 8.93 -2.34 -2.13
C VAL A 32 8.64 -3.60 -1.31
N GLY A 33 9.64 -4.45 -1.07
CA GLY A 33 9.47 -5.68 -0.28
C GLY A 33 8.98 -5.41 1.15
N SER A 34 9.53 -4.39 1.80
CA SER A 34 9.10 -3.97 3.15
C SER A 34 7.72 -3.32 3.14
N THR A 35 7.42 -2.48 2.14
CA THR A 35 6.11 -1.81 2.00
C THR A 35 4.97 -2.83 1.83
N ALA A 36 5.14 -3.86 1.00
CA ALA A 36 4.08 -4.84 0.74
C ALA A 36 3.63 -5.60 2.01
N THR A 37 4.58 -5.95 2.88
CA THR A 37 4.26 -6.63 4.15
C THR A 37 3.58 -5.70 5.15
N ASN A 38 4.02 -4.44 5.21
CA ASN A 38 3.39 -3.40 6.03
C ASN A 38 1.98 -3.08 5.55
N SER A 39 1.73 -3.03 4.24
CA SER A 39 0.39 -2.83 3.67
C SER A 39 -0.60 -3.91 4.08
N LYS A 40 -0.18 -5.19 4.12
CA LYS A 40 -1.03 -6.29 4.61
C LYS A 40 -1.37 -6.15 6.09
N LYS A 41 -0.39 -5.77 6.92
CA LYS A 41 -0.63 -5.50 8.35
C LYS A 41 -1.56 -4.31 8.56
N ALA A 42 -1.36 -3.25 7.78
CA ALA A 42 -2.22 -2.07 7.81
C ALA A 42 -3.66 -2.38 7.39
N ALA A 43 -3.84 -3.19 6.34
CA ALA A 43 -5.16 -3.66 5.92
C ALA A 43 -5.85 -4.49 7.02
N CYS A 44 -5.16 -5.47 7.60
CA CYS A 44 -5.69 -6.27 8.71
C CYS A 44 -6.06 -5.40 9.93
N ASN A 45 -5.24 -4.40 10.27
CA ASN A 45 -5.55 -3.46 11.35
C ASN A 45 -6.79 -2.59 11.01
N SER A 46 -6.93 -2.16 9.76
CA SER A 46 -8.10 -1.43 9.29
C SER A 46 -9.37 -2.27 9.36
N ASP A 47 -9.30 -3.55 8.98
CA ASP A 47 -10.41 -4.48 9.07
C ASP A 47 -10.82 -4.71 10.53
N ALA A 48 -9.85 -4.95 11.43
CA ALA A 48 -10.10 -5.09 12.85
C ALA A 48 -10.77 -3.83 13.45
N LYS A 49 -10.29 -2.64 13.06
CA LYS A 49 -10.88 -1.37 13.51
C LYS A 49 -12.31 -1.17 12.99
N SER A 50 -12.58 -1.64 11.78
CA SER A 50 -13.92 -1.61 11.19
C SER A 50 -14.89 -2.49 11.98
N VAL A 51 -14.45 -3.69 12.38
CA VAL A 51 -15.25 -4.59 13.24
C VAL A 51 -15.45 -3.99 14.63
N GLU A 52 -14.41 -3.44 15.25
CA GLU A 52 -14.51 -2.78 16.56
C GLU A 52 -15.56 -1.65 16.53
N THR A 53 -15.52 -0.82 15.49
CA THR A 53 -16.48 0.27 15.29
C THR A 53 -17.91 -0.28 15.14
N ALA A 54 -18.09 -1.39 14.41
CA ALA A 54 -19.39 -2.03 14.26
C ALA A 54 -19.92 -2.59 15.61
N VAL A 55 -19.05 -3.18 16.42
CA VAL A 55 -19.38 -3.68 17.77
C VAL A 55 -19.79 -2.55 18.70
N GLU A 56 -19.03 -1.45 18.70
CA GLU A 56 -19.37 -0.27 19.49
C GLU A 56 -20.70 0.34 19.05
N ALA A 57 -20.95 0.42 17.74
CA ALA A 57 -22.21 0.90 17.19
C ALA A 57 -23.39 -0.01 17.55
N TYR A 58 -23.22 -1.33 17.52
CA TYR A 58 -24.25 -2.28 17.97
C TYR A 58 -24.55 -2.10 19.46
N LYS A 59 -23.51 -2.01 20.30
CA LYS A 59 -23.68 -1.78 21.74
C LYS A 59 -24.35 -0.46 22.06
N ALA A 60 -24.02 0.61 21.33
CA ALA A 60 -24.66 1.91 21.50
C ALA A 60 -26.17 1.86 21.18
N GLN A 61 -26.58 1.04 20.21
CA GLN A 61 -27.98 0.90 19.79
C GLN A 61 -28.77 -0.09 20.66
N ASN A 62 -28.16 -1.21 21.03
CA ASN A 62 -28.87 -2.34 21.64
C ASN A 62 -28.58 -2.49 23.14
N GLY A 63 -27.64 -1.72 23.69
CA GLY A 63 -27.25 -1.75 25.11
C GLY A 63 -26.42 -2.97 25.53
N SER A 64 -26.18 -3.92 24.63
CA SER A 64 -25.42 -5.15 24.86
C SER A 64 -24.43 -5.40 23.72
N PHE A 65 -23.42 -6.23 23.99
CA PHE A 65 -22.50 -6.66 22.94
C PHE A 65 -23.17 -7.65 21.98
N PRO A 66 -22.79 -7.68 20.69
CA PRO A 66 -23.30 -8.64 19.72
C PRO A 66 -22.95 -10.08 20.14
N ALA A 67 -23.88 -11.00 19.99
CA ALA A 67 -23.70 -12.41 20.36
C ALA A 67 -23.15 -13.23 19.18
N ALA A 68 -23.38 -12.78 17.96
CA ALA A 68 -22.90 -13.38 16.74
C ALA A 68 -22.38 -12.32 15.75
N MET A 69 -21.50 -12.73 14.84
CA MET A 69 -20.98 -11.84 13.79
C MET A 69 -22.07 -11.39 12.80
N SER A 70 -23.16 -12.17 12.69
CA SER A 70 -24.36 -11.81 11.93
C SER A 70 -25.07 -10.57 12.47
N ASP A 71 -24.86 -10.21 13.74
CA ASP A 71 -25.48 -9.04 14.37
C ASP A 71 -24.76 -7.74 13.95
N LEU A 72 -23.53 -7.85 13.44
CA LEU A 72 -22.68 -6.74 12.97
C LEU A 72 -22.83 -6.47 11.47
N THR A 73 -23.17 -7.50 10.70
CA THR A 73 -23.56 -7.38 9.31
C THR A 73 -25.06 -7.07 9.32
N GLY A 74 -25.53 -5.95 8.77
CA GLY A 74 -26.93 -5.48 8.86
C GLY A 74 -28.05 -6.41 8.35
N THR A 75 -27.82 -7.72 8.21
CA THR A 75 -28.82 -8.79 8.21
C THR A 75 -29.46 -8.93 9.58
N THR A 76 -30.17 -7.90 10.04
CA THR A 76 -31.44 -8.17 10.71
C THR A 76 -32.28 -8.93 9.70
N SER A 77 -32.28 -10.26 9.80
CA SER A 77 -33.32 -11.08 9.21
C SER A 77 -34.63 -10.60 9.83
N ASN A 78 -35.31 -9.68 9.15
CA ASN A 78 -36.70 -9.37 9.43
C ASN A 78 -37.52 -10.63 9.09
N GLY A 79 -37.82 -11.41 10.11
CA GLY A 79 -38.74 -12.53 10.13
C GLY A 79 -39.26 -12.71 11.53
#